data_AF-A0A6A3KPI9-F1
#
_entry.id   AF-A0A6A3KPI9-F1
#
_cell.length_a   1.000
_cell.length_b   1.000
_cell.length_c   1.000
_cell.angle_alpha   90.00
_cell.angle_beta   90.00
_cell.angle_gamma   90.00
#
_symmetry.space_group_name_H-M   'P 1'
#
loop_
_entity.id
_entity.type
_entity.pdbx_description
1 polymer ?
#
loop_
_entity_poly.entity_id
_entity_poly.type
_entity_poly.pdbx_seq_one_letter_code
_entity_poly.pdbx_strand_id
1 'polypeptide(L)'
;MTDDWDPVELYSTFQQGLSKLGLTSASVGATVTPQSFDDLVHVVATELKAVMPSNTRIGDLVLRLEHRELAEDLRFTSLTLFIPVEPDSAGTTQYGSSGCVYATSTSVLEELHTQPGVSIATYEQDDNSALVYSAGNQYVQDLGGAQSPHEVLTLSMGKLSWELSPLHIRHDAACADDGGQQCLGLSLPFATGGGVLLVGKDALATQHVTRPIALVTLHPATIPDMTRPGDEVLTSWHRLVSANGMLVRPSSTTKCTPLVDAYLTHIGTNHFYLDGQSSQEMYSAALFYLLQRGVPTSYADVISRRRLALSAVMASSSGSGLGNGTAIATTDIEVNVPTATALVTLGGCIFIVALMLCVVYLPTSRVKLSPDTTPAAQYVQILTDDLYPDVVHKKRLRFANGDCLLFNEYVVNAIVLHAKRDQTKKIHL
;
A
#
# COMPACT_ATOMS: atom_id res chain seq x y z
N MET A 1 -16.91 -31.41 1.70
CA MET A 1 -16.04 -30.27 1.33
C MET A 1 -14.82 -30.89 0.69
N THR A 2 -14.85 -31.06 -0.62
CA THR A 2 -13.71 -31.50 -1.43
C THR A 2 -13.41 -30.34 -2.36
N ASP A 3 -12.79 -29.30 -1.81
CA ASP A 3 -11.92 -28.49 -2.66
C ASP A 3 -10.80 -29.46 -3.06
N ASP A 4 -10.59 -29.63 -4.36
CA ASP A 4 -9.52 -30.46 -4.92
C ASP A 4 -8.20 -29.72 -4.64
N TRP A 5 -7.71 -29.84 -3.42
CA TRP A 5 -6.41 -29.33 -3.02
C TRP A 5 -5.34 -30.15 -3.71
N ASP A 6 -4.46 -29.51 -4.47
CA ASP A 6 -3.31 -30.16 -5.06
C ASP A 6 -2.20 -30.31 -3.99
N PRO A 7 -1.96 -31.52 -3.44
CA PRO A 7 -0.95 -31.73 -2.42
C PRO A 7 0.46 -31.43 -2.95
N VAL A 8 0.67 -31.57 -4.27
CA VAL A 8 1.96 -31.30 -4.92
C VAL A 8 2.23 -29.80 -4.96
N GLU A 9 1.24 -28.99 -5.30
CA GLU A 9 1.37 -27.52 -5.29
C GLU A 9 1.58 -26.99 -3.86
N LEU A 10 0.83 -27.50 -2.88
CA LEU A 10 0.99 -27.14 -1.47
C LEU A 10 2.38 -27.50 -0.95
N TYR A 11 2.87 -28.69 -1.30
CA TYR A 11 4.21 -29.12 -0.93
C TYR A 11 5.29 -28.26 -1.57
N SER A 12 5.15 -27.91 -2.86
CA SER A 12 6.08 -27.01 -3.53
C SER A 12 6.10 -25.62 -2.88
N THR A 13 4.92 -25.10 -2.51
CA THR A 13 4.79 -23.83 -1.78
C THR A 13 5.47 -23.89 -0.43
N PHE A 14 5.29 -24.99 0.31
CA PHE A 14 5.98 -25.25 1.58
C PHE A 14 7.50 -25.28 1.41
N GLN A 15 8.03 -26.08 0.48
CA GLN A 15 9.48 -26.21 0.26
C GLN A 15 10.13 -24.90 -0.16
N GLN A 16 9.50 -24.16 -1.07
CA GLN A 16 10.00 -22.85 -1.49
C GLN A 16 9.97 -21.86 -0.31
N GLY A 17 8.89 -21.82 0.48
CA GLY A 17 8.80 -20.96 1.66
C GLY A 17 9.82 -21.29 2.74
N LEU A 18 10.04 -22.58 3.01
CA LEU A 18 11.03 -23.07 3.96
C LEU A 18 12.45 -22.68 3.53
N SER A 19 12.75 -22.78 2.23
CA SER A 19 13.99 -22.28 1.62
C SER A 19 14.17 -20.77 1.79
N LYS A 20 13.13 -19.96 1.57
CA LYS A 20 13.20 -18.50 1.77
C LYS A 20 13.33 -18.10 3.23
N LEU A 21 12.86 -18.93 4.17
CA LEU A 21 13.09 -18.76 5.60
C LEU A 21 14.49 -19.20 6.04
N GLY A 22 15.31 -19.77 5.16
CA GLY A 22 16.64 -20.29 5.50
C GLY A 22 16.59 -21.62 6.26
N LEU A 23 15.44 -22.31 6.24
CA LEU A 23 15.15 -23.50 7.04
C LEU A 23 15.25 -24.79 6.21
N THR A 24 16.28 -24.95 5.37
CA THR A 24 16.44 -26.15 4.52
C THR A 24 17.40 -27.16 5.12
N SER A 25 16.98 -28.42 5.25
CA SER A 25 17.89 -29.51 5.57
C SER A 25 18.64 -29.98 4.30
N ALA A 26 19.96 -30.12 4.37
CA ALA A 26 20.76 -30.74 3.31
C ALA A 26 20.55 -32.27 3.20
N SER A 27 19.82 -32.89 4.14
CA SER A 27 19.76 -34.34 4.35
C SER A 27 18.53 -35.04 3.76
N VAL A 28 17.53 -34.33 3.22
CA VAL A 28 16.36 -34.98 2.60
C VAL A 28 16.69 -35.28 1.14
N GLY A 29 17.59 -36.24 0.96
CA GLY A 29 17.97 -36.80 -0.33
C GLY A 29 16.91 -37.74 -0.89
N ALA A 30 15.75 -37.19 -1.27
CA ALA A 30 14.76 -37.69 -2.23
C ALA A 30 13.47 -36.92 -1.97
N THR A 31 13.10 -36.01 -2.86
CA THR A 31 11.80 -35.33 -2.87
C THR A 31 10.69 -36.36 -3.03
N VAL A 32 10.13 -36.84 -1.92
CA VAL A 32 8.89 -37.62 -1.93
C VAL A 32 7.77 -36.63 -2.22
N THR A 33 7.25 -36.65 -3.45
CA THR A 33 6.08 -35.86 -3.80
C THR A 33 4.86 -36.50 -3.13
N PRO A 34 4.15 -35.77 -2.25
CA PRO A 34 2.97 -36.32 -1.58
C PRO A 34 1.86 -36.58 -2.60
N GLN A 35 1.26 -37.76 -2.54
CA GLN A 35 0.14 -38.14 -3.42
C GLN A 35 -1.23 -37.92 -2.75
N SER A 36 -1.22 -37.75 -1.42
CA SER A 36 -2.40 -37.51 -0.61
C SER A 36 -2.12 -36.44 0.44
N PHE A 37 -3.18 -35.93 1.08
CA PHE A 37 -3.04 -34.98 2.18
C PHE A 37 -2.37 -35.60 3.41
N ASP A 38 -2.65 -36.88 3.71
CA ASP A 38 -1.99 -37.58 4.81
C ASP A 38 -0.48 -37.73 4.55
N ASP A 39 -0.10 -38.04 3.31
CA ASP A 39 1.31 -38.06 2.90
C ASP A 39 1.95 -36.67 3.05
N LEU A 40 1.23 -35.60 2.67
CA LEU A 40 1.71 -34.21 2.81
C LEU A 40 2.03 -33.89 4.28
N VAL A 41 1.11 -34.22 5.21
CA VAL A 41 1.33 -33.98 6.64
C VAL A 41 2.55 -34.74 7.14
N HIS A 42 2.72 -36.00 6.74
CA HIS A 42 3.87 -36.81 7.14
C HIS A 42 5.20 -36.28 6.60
N VAL A 43 5.25 -35.88 5.34
CA VAL A 43 6.47 -35.33 4.73
C VAL A 43 6.82 -33.98 5.36
N VAL A 44 5.85 -33.08 5.52
CA VAL A 44 6.03 -31.78 6.19
C VAL A 44 6.56 -31.97 7.61
N ALA A 45 5.94 -32.85 8.41
CA ALA A 45 6.40 -33.12 9.77
C ALA A 45 7.84 -33.69 9.80
N THR A 46 8.21 -34.52 8.82
CA THR A 46 9.55 -35.10 8.72
C THR A 46 10.59 -34.05 8.36
N GLU A 47 10.32 -33.17 7.39
CA GLU A 47 11.22 -32.07 7.03
C GLU A 47 11.37 -31.06 8.18
N LEU A 48 10.28 -30.69 8.84
CA LEU A 48 10.32 -29.82 10.01
C LEU A 48 11.16 -30.44 11.13
N LYS A 49 11.07 -31.76 11.35
CA LYS A 49 11.87 -32.44 12.38
C LYS A 49 13.36 -32.43 12.12
N ALA A 50 13.78 -32.32 10.86
CA ALA A 50 15.18 -32.23 10.50
C ALA A 50 15.77 -30.83 10.73
N VAL A 51 14.93 -29.79 10.79
CA VAL A 51 15.37 -28.38 10.80
C VAL A 51 15.04 -27.67 12.11
N MET A 52 13.96 -28.06 12.77
CA MET A 52 13.49 -27.40 13.98
C MET A 52 14.35 -27.74 15.21
N PRO A 53 14.43 -26.83 16.19
CA PRO A 53 15.07 -27.10 17.47
C PRO A 53 14.44 -28.28 18.21
N SER A 54 15.23 -28.93 19.08
CA SER A 54 14.84 -30.16 19.77
C SER A 54 13.70 -29.99 20.77
N ASN A 55 13.44 -28.76 21.22
CA ASN A 55 12.34 -28.40 22.12
C ASN A 55 10.99 -28.22 21.40
N THR A 56 10.91 -28.47 20.09
CA THR A 56 9.65 -28.34 19.33
C THR A 56 8.83 -29.64 19.33
N ARG A 57 7.51 -29.52 19.55
CA ARG A 57 6.57 -30.66 19.58
C ARG A 57 5.91 -30.89 18.24
N ILE A 58 6.67 -31.47 17.33
CA ILE A 58 6.20 -31.73 15.96
C ILE A 58 5.06 -32.76 15.91
N GLY A 59 4.95 -33.62 16.92
CA GLY A 59 3.83 -34.55 17.06
C GLY A 59 2.47 -33.87 17.28
N ASP A 60 2.48 -32.61 17.74
CA ASP A 60 1.28 -31.81 18.03
C ASP A 60 1.08 -30.70 16.98
N LEU A 61 1.68 -30.86 15.78
CA LEU A 61 1.57 -29.90 14.68
C LEU A 61 0.12 -29.75 14.21
N VAL A 62 -0.34 -28.50 14.10
CA VAL A 62 -1.62 -28.19 13.45
C VAL A 62 -1.36 -27.53 12.11
N LEU A 63 -1.95 -28.07 11.04
CA LEU A 63 -1.93 -27.50 9.71
C LEU A 63 -3.28 -26.86 9.40
N ARG A 64 -3.24 -25.67 8.81
CA ARG A 64 -4.41 -24.95 8.33
C ARG A 64 -4.21 -24.59 6.87
N LEU A 65 -5.20 -24.93 6.06
CA LEU A 65 -5.25 -24.59 4.64
C LEU A 65 -6.33 -23.56 4.41
N GLU A 66 -6.02 -22.56 3.60
CA GLU A 66 -6.96 -21.51 3.21
C GLU A 66 -6.81 -21.21 1.74
N HIS A 67 -7.93 -21.25 1.02
CA HIS A 67 -8.03 -20.84 -0.37
C HIS A 67 -9.00 -19.67 -0.41
N ARG A 68 -8.56 -18.56 -0.99
CA ARG A 68 -9.32 -17.32 -0.98
C ARG A 68 -9.27 -16.64 -2.34
N GLU A 69 -10.44 -16.44 -2.93
CA GLU A 69 -10.63 -15.56 -4.07
C GLU A 69 -10.70 -14.12 -3.56
N LEU A 70 -9.63 -13.35 -3.77
CA LEU A 70 -9.52 -11.96 -3.31
C LEU A 70 -10.24 -11.01 -4.26
N ALA A 71 -10.13 -11.29 -5.56
CA ALA A 71 -10.90 -10.70 -6.63
C ALA A 71 -11.07 -11.74 -7.75
N GLU A 72 -11.86 -11.43 -8.78
CA GLU A 72 -12.08 -12.34 -9.92
C GLU A 72 -10.77 -12.82 -10.55
N ASP A 73 -9.78 -11.94 -10.59
CA ASP A 73 -8.48 -12.16 -11.24
C ASP A 73 -7.36 -12.44 -10.21
N LEU A 74 -7.67 -12.62 -8.92
CA LEU A 74 -6.68 -12.74 -7.84
C LEU A 74 -7.06 -13.83 -6.84
N ARG A 75 -6.18 -14.82 -6.67
CA ARG A 75 -6.38 -15.94 -5.75
C ARG A 75 -5.19 -16.06 -4.81
N PHE A 76 -5.49 -16.43 -3.56
CA PHE A 76 -4.48 -16.69 -2.56
C PHE A 76 -4.73 -18.05 -1.92
N THR A 77 -3.73 -18.91 -2.02
CA THR A 77 -3.74 -20.26 -1.44
C THR A 77 -2.62 -20.31 -0.41
N SER A 78 -2.93 -20.62 0.85
CA SER A 78 -1.94 -20.64 1.93
C SER A 78 -2.01 -21.89 2.79
N LEU A 79 -0.84 -22.32 3.24
CA LEU A 79 -0.60 -23.33 4.26
C LEU A 79 0.01 -22.65 5.49
N THR A 80 -0.66 -22.76 6.63
CA THR A 80 -0.19 -22.28 7.92
C THR A 80 0.08 -23.46 8.85
N LEU A 81 1.22 -23.41 9.52
CA LEU A 81 1.75 -24.44 10.42
C LEU A 81 1.85 -23.83 11.82
N PHE A 82 1.20 -24.45 12.80
CA PHE A 82 1.33 -24.10 14.21
C PHE A 82 2.12 -25.19 14.93
N ILE A 83 3.31 -24.83 15.39
CA ILE A 83 4.26 -25.74 16.02
C ILE A 83 4.38 -25.36 17.50
N PRO A 84 3.81 -26.15 18.41
CA PRO A 84 4.00 -25.93 19.83
C PRO A 84 5.45 -26.18 20.23
N VAL A 85 5.96 -25.34 21.13
CA VAL A 85 7.29 -25.47 21.74
C VAL A 85 7.12 -25.95 23.16
N GLU A 86 8.04 -26.77 23.65
CA GLU A 86 8.08 -27.17 25.04
C GLU A 86 8.19 -25.94 25.95
N PRO A 87 7.38 -25.87 27.02
CA PRO A 87 7.41 -24.72 27.91
C PRO A 87 8.76 -24.67 28.64
N ASP A 88 9.48 -23.58 28.45
CA ASP A 88 10.66 -23.25 29.24
C ASP A 88 10.26 -22.29 30.38
N SER A 89 10.72 -22.58 31.61
CA SER A 89 10.48 -21.75 32.79
C SER A 89 11.41 -20.53 32.87
N ALA A 90 12.13 -20.23 31.79
CA ALA A 90 13.08 -19.12 31.70
C ALA A 90 12.44 -17.72 31.85
N GLY A 91 11.18 -17.56 31.44
CA GLY A 91 10.49 -16.27 31.42
C GLY A 91 9.63 -15.95 32.65
N THR A 92 9.12 -14.72 32.70
CA THR A 92 8.23 -14.23 33.76
C THR A 92 6.94 -13.67 33.17
N THR A 93 5.78 -14.04 33.75
CA THR A 93 4.51 -13.44 33.36
C THR A 93 4.32 -12.12 34.10
N GLN A 94 4.17 -11.03 33.35
CA GLN A 94 3.85 -9.71 33.86
C GLN A 94 2.37 -9.40 33.59
N TYR A 95 1.70 -8.81 34.57
CA TYR A 95 0.26 -8.59 34.55
C TYR A 95 -0.03 -7.10 34.43
N GLY A 96 -0.86 -6.72 33.46
CA GLY A 96 -1.54 -5.43 33.37
C GLY A 96 -3.02 -5.60 33.69
N SER A 97 -3.72 -4.50 33.96
CA SER A 97 -5.17 -4.51 34.19
C SER A 97 -5.97 -4.95 32.94
N SER A 98 -5.44 -4.66 31.75
CA SER A 98 -6.05 -4.98 30.45
C SER A 98 -5.71 -6.38 29.93
N GLY A 99 -4.59 -6.95 30.37
CA GLY A 99 -4.11 -8.26 29.92
C GLY A 99 -2.71 -8.59 30.45
N CYS A 100 -2.15 -9.72 30.02
CA CYS A 100 -0.86 -10.21 30.48
C CYS A 100 0.16 -10.27 29.33
N VAL A 101 1.44 -10.19 29.69
CA VAL A 101 2.57 -10.42 28.78
C VAL A 101 3.52 -11.43 29.37
N TYR A 102 4.22 -12.15 28.50
CA TYR A 102 5.31 -13.04 28.88
C TYR A 102 6.63 -12.35 28.52
N ALA A 103 7.46 -12.09 29.52
CA ALA A 103 8.78 -11.51 29.37
C ALA A 103 9.81 -12.64 29.36
N THR A 104 10.55 -12.77 28.27
CA THR A 104 11.57 -13.81 28.09
C THR A 104 12.79 -13.23 27.37
N SER A 105 13.95 -13.86 27.54
CA SER A 105 15.17 -13.53 26.78
C SER A 105 15.46 -14.57 25.69
N THR A 106 14.58 -15.56 25.53
CA THR A 106 14.71 -16.65 24.56
C THR A 106 13.40 -16.80 23.80
N SER A 107 13.50 -16.96 22.48
CA SER A 107 12.38 -17.33 21.60
C SER A 107 12.87 -18.28 20.52
N VAL A 108 11.99 -19.15 20.03
CA VAL A 108 12.35 -20.07 18.95
C VAL A 108 12.69 -19.32 17.66
N LEU A 109 12.06 -18.18 17.40
CA LEU A 109 12.40 -17.33 16.24
C LEU A 109 13.86 -16.86 16.28
N GLU A 110 14.36 -16.49 17.46
CA GLU A 110 15.75 -16.05 17.64
C GLU A 110 16.74 -17.19 17.43
N GLU A 111 16.44 -18.40 17.93
CA GLU A 111 17.24 -19.60 17.66
C GLU A 111 17.30 -19.94 16.17
N LEU A 112 16.17 -19.74 15.46
CA LEU A 112 16.08 -19.88 14.01
C LEU A 112 16.68 -18.70 13.23
N HIS A 113 17.21 -17.66 13.91
CA HIS A 113 17.73 -16.43 13.30
C HIS A 113 16.71 -15.74 12.37
N THR A 114 15.42 -15.83 12.72
CA THR A 114 14.30 -15.26 11.97
C THR A 114 13.61 -14.17 12.76
N GLN A 115 13.04 -13.19 12.06
CA GLN A 115 12.26 -12.12 12.68
C GLN A 115 10.78 -12.29 12.36
N PRO A 116 9.88 -11.91 13.28
CA PRO A 116 8.46 -11.97 13.00
C PRO A 116 8.10 -10.97 11.89
N GLY A 117 7.44 -11.44 10.84
CA GLY A 117 7.15 -10.59 9.69
C GLY A 117 6.57 -11.34 8.50
N VAL A 118 6.25 -10.56 7.46
CA VAL A 118 5.71 -11.02 6.18
C VAL A 118 6.66 -10.60 5.08
N SER A 119 6.98 -11.53 4.19
CA SER A 119 7.85 -11.31 3.04
C SER A 119 7.25 -11.86 1.76
N ILE A 120 7.68 -11.32 0.63
CA ILE A 120 7.28 -11.75 -0.72
C ILE A 120 8.51 -12.09 -1.56
N ALA A 121 8.43 -13.15 -2.35
CA ALA A 121 9.47 -13.60 -3.26
C ALA A 121 8.86 -14.16 -4.57
N THR A 122 9.69 -14.39 -5.57
CA THR A 122 9.32 -15.12 -6.78
C THR A 122 8.82 -16.52 -6.45
N TYR A 123 7.78 -16.97 -7.17
CA TYR A 123 7.38 -18.36 -7.21
C TYR A 123 7.98 -19.02 -8.46
N GLU A 124 8.73 -20.11 -8.32
CA GLU A 124 9.62 -20.60 -9.38
C GLU A 124 8.91 -21.26 -10.58
N GLN A 125 7.62 -21.59 -10.45
CA GLN A 125 6.87 -22.36 -11.47
C GLN A 125 5.86 -21.54 -12.27
N ASP A 126 5.59 -20.29 -11.90
CA ASP A 126 4.50 -19.49 -12.49
C ASP A 126 4.81 -17.99 -12.44
N ASP A 127 4.92 -17.38 -13.62
CA ASP A 127 5.31 -15.98 -13.83
C ASP A 127 4.29 -14.97 -13.27
N ASN A 128 3.00 -15.33 -13.21
CA ASN A 128 1.95 -14.49 -12.66
C ASN A 128 1.58 -14.90 -11.24
N SER A 129 2.59 -15.31 -10.48
CA SER A 129 2.43 -15.66 -9.10
C SER A 129 3.62 -15.23 -8.25
N ALA A 130 3.35 -15.03 -6.97
CA ALA A 130 4.34 -14.71 -5.96
C ALA A 130 4.19 -15.61 -4.76
N LEU A 131 5.33 -15.99 -4.19
CA LEU A 131 5.39 -16.66 -2.90
C LEU A 131 5.33 -15.61 -1.80
N VAL A 132 4.32 -15.70 -0.94
CA VAL A 132 4.21 -14.89 0.27
C VAL A 132 4.47 -15.81 1.45
N TYR A 133 5.37 -15.43 2.35
CA TYR A 133 5.68 -16.23 3.52
C TYR A 133 5.81 -15.36 4.76
N SER A 134 5.45 -15.92 5.91
CA SER A 134 5.54 -15.25 7.19
C SER A 134 6.03 -16.20 8.28
N ALA A 135 6.76 -15.62 9.23
CA ALA A 135 7.11 -16.28 10.48
C ALA A 135 6.62 -15.40 11.62
N GLY A 136 6.13 -16.02 12.69
CA GLY A 136 5.66 -15.32 13.88
C GLY A 136 5.62 -16.27 15.07
N ASN A 137 5.56 -15.72 16.27
CA ASN A 137 5.42 -16.49 17.49
C ASN A 137 4.39 -15.85 18.42
N GLN A 138 3.76 -16.69 19.23
CA GLN A 138 2.83 -16.25 20.27
C GLN A 138 2.99 -17.13 21.50
N TYR A 139 2.80 -16.57 22.70
CA TYR A 139 2.80 -17.34 23.94
C TYR A 139 1.37 -17.65 24.35
N VAL A 140 1.10 -18.94 24.51
CA VAL A 140 -0.23 -19.47 24.83
C VAL A 140 -0.23 -20.00 26.26
N GLN A 141 -1.28 -19.66 27.02
CA GLN A 141 -1.57 -20.23 28.32
C GLN A 141 -2.99 -20.79 28.38
N ASP A 142 -3.11 -22.07 28.70
CA ASP A 142 -4.39 -22.75 28.79
C ASP A 142 -5.20 -22.30 30.02
N LEU A 143 -6.49 -22.04 29.79
CA LEU A 143 -7.41 -21.61 30.83
C LEU A 143 -7.70 -22.78 31.78
N GLY A 144 -7.20 -22.70 33.02
CA GLY A 144 -7.53 -23.65 34.10
C GLY A 144 -6.39 -24.56 34.55
N GLY A 145 -5.20 -24.48 33.95
CA GLY A 145 -4.01 -25.17 34.42
C GLY A 145 -3.01 -24.23 35.10
N ALA A 146 -2.35 -24.68 36.18
CA ALA A 146 -1.13 -24.05 36.70
C ALA A 146 0.08 -24.30 35.78
N GLN A 147 -0.15 -24.41 34.47
CA GLN A 147 0.88 -24.71 33.49
C GLN A 147 1.57 -23.42 33.08
N SER A 148 2.89 -23.52 32.92
CA SER A 148 3.71 -22.45 32.34
C SER A 148 3.22 -22.15 30.93
N PRO A 149 3.20 -20.86 30.53
CA PRO A 149 2.99 -20.48 29.14
C PRO A 149 3.96 -21.24 28.23
N HIS A 150 3.48 -21.65 27.06
CA HIS A 150 4.31 -22.26 26.03
C HIS A 150 4.30 -21.39 24.78
N GLU A 151 5.41 -21.40 24.06
CA GLU A 151 5.52 -20.69 22.78
C GLU A 151 4.87 -21.54 21.67
N VAL A 152 4.21 -20.89 20.73
CA VAL A 152 3.70 -21.50 19.50
C VAL A 152 4.30 -20.74 18.32
N LEU A 153 5.16 -21.43 17.57
CA LEU A 153 5.73 -20.92 16.32
C LEU A 153 4.68 -21.06 15.22
N THR A 154 4.42 -19.96 14.51
CA THR A 154 3.52 -19.91 13.37
C THR A 154 4.32 -19.64 12.11
N LEU A 155 4.37 -20.62 11.21
CA LEU A 155 4.95 -20.47 9.88
C LEU A 155 3.84 -20.53 8.85
N SER A 156 3.78 -19.55 7.95
CA SER A 156 2.79 -19.54 6.88
C SER A 156 3.45 -19.30 5.55
N MET A 157 3.02 -20.06 4.55
CA MET A 157 3.49 -19.98 3.19
C MET A 157 2.27 -19.98 2.28
N GLY A 158 2.24 -19.09 1.30
CA GLY A 158 1.13 -19.01 0.37
C GLY A 158 1.54 -18.57 -1.01
N LYS A 159 0.80 -19.05 -2.00
CA LYS A 159 0.88 -18.65 -3.39
C LYS A 159 -0.19 -17.59 -3.65
N LEU A 160 0.25 -16.39 -4.04
CA LEU A 160 -0.60 -15.35 -4.58
C LEU A 160 -0.53 -15.42 -6.10
N SER A 161 -1.61 -15.82 -6.76
CA SER A 161 -1.68 -15.87 -8.22
C SER A 161 -2.65 -14.84 -8.76
N TRP A 162 -2.34 -14.32 -9.95
CA TRP A 162 -3.19 -13.36 -10.64
C TRP A 162 -3.32 -13.67 -12.12
N GLU A 163 -4.44 -13.26 -12.71
CA GLU A 163 -4.71 -13.36 -14.14
C GLU A 163 -4.82 -11.97 -14.75
N LEU A 164 -4.04 -11.68 -15.80
CA LEU A 164 -4.06 -10.37 -16.43
C LEU A 164 -5.24 -10.28 -17.39
N SER A 165 -6.18 -9.39 -17.11
CA SER A 165 -7.35 -9.15 -17.97
C SER A 165 -7.15 -7.93 -18.89
N PRO A 166 -7.73 -7.93 -20.11
CA PRO A 166 -7.72 -6.77 -20.99
C PRO A 166 -8.63 -5.67 -20.43
N LEU A 167 -8.04 -4.68 -19.77
CA LEU A 167 -8.76 -3.62 -19.06
C LEU A 167 -9.62 -2.75 -19.99
N HIS A 168 -9.18 -2.57 -21.23
CA HIS A 168 -9.90 -1.81 -22.26
C HIS A 168 -11.24 -2.45 -22.65
N ILE A 169 -11.29 -3.78 -22.76
CA ILE A 169 -12.54 -4.52 -23.03
C ILE A 169 -13.42 -4.49 -21.79
N ARG A 170 -12.82 -4.69 -20.60
CA ARG A 170 -13.54 -4.80 -19.33
C ARG A 170 -14.24 -3.50 -18.92
N HIS A 171 -13.67 -2.35 -19.28
CA HIS A 171 -14.17 -1.03 -18.88
C HIS A 171 -14.58 -0.16 -20.08
N ASP A 172 -14.78 -0.75 -21.26
CA ASP A 172 -15.18 -0.07 -22.50
C ASP A 172 -14.34 1.20 -22.80
N ALA A 173 -13.02 1.04 -22.69
CA ALA A 173 -12.05 2.12 -22.84
C ALA A 173 -11.18 1.91 -24.09
N ALA A 174 -10.55 3.00 -24.56
CA ALA A 174 -9.57 2.94 -25.65
C ALA A 174 -8.14 2.84 -25.10
N CYS A 175 -7.34 1.97 -25.70
CA CYS A 175 -5.89 1.95 -25.50
C CYS A 175 -5.24 3.12 -26.24
N ALA A 176 -4.21 3.71 -25.65
CA ALA A 176 -3.46 4.79 -26.31
C ALA A 176 -2.72 4.30 -27.57
N ASP A 177 -2.34 3.02 -27.60
CA ASP A 177 -1.66 2.37 -28.73
C ASP A 177 -2.50 1.21 -29.29
N ASP A 178 -2.49 1.05 -30.62
CA ASP A 178 -3.27 0.05 -31.38
C ASP A 178 -2.80 -1.42 -31.16
N GLY A 179 -1.73 -1.61 -30.39
CA GLY A 179 -1.23 -2.94 -29.99
C GLY A 179 -2.01 -3.47 -28.79
N GLY A 180 -3.10 -4.22 -29.02
CA GLY A 180 -3.98 -4.77 -27.98
C GLY A 180 -3.34 -5.61 -26.85
N GLN A 181 -2.03 -5.84 -26.88
CA GLN A 181 -1.25 -6.47 -25.80
C GLN A 181 -0.81 -5.51 -24.68
N GLN A 182 -0.93 -4.19 -24.86
CA GLN A 182 -0.42 -3.20 -23.89
C GLN A 182 -1.43 -2.76 -22.82
N CYS A 183 -2.70 -3.14 -22.93
CA CYS A 183 -3.75 -2.81 -21.95
C CYS A 183 -4.13 -3.98 -21.05
N LEU A 184 -3.19 -4.89 -20.81
CA LEU A 184 -3.35 -5.97 -19.83
C LEU A 184 -3.06 -5.45 -18.43
N GLY A 185 -3.84 -5.87 -17.45
CA GLY A 185 -3.68 -5.44 -16.08
C GLY A 185 -4.62 -6.14 -15.12
N LEU A 186 -4.65 -5.62 -13.90
CA LEU A 186 -5.53 -6.07 -12.83
C LEU A 186 -6.59 -5.00 -12.54
N SER A 187 -7.81 -5.46 -12.25
CA SER A 187 -8.93 -4.61 -11.87
C SER A 187 -9.51 -5.11 -10.55
N LEU A 188 -9.23 -4.38 -9.46
CA LEU A 188 -9.77 -4.72 -8.15
C LEU A 188 -10.90 -3.77 -7.75
N PRO A 189 -12.11 -4.28 -7.45
CA PRO A 189 -13.17 -3.43 -6.93
C PRO A 189 -12.84 -2.97 -5.50
N PHE A 190 -13.20 -1.72 -5.16
CA PHE A 190 -13.12 -1.29 -3.77
C PHE A 190 -14.14 -2.02 -2.91
N ALA A 191 -13.76 -2.31 -1.65
CA ALA A 191 -14.67 -2.92 -0.69
C ALA A 191 -15.89 -2.02 -0.38
N THR A 192 -15.70 -0.70 -0.45
CA THR A 192 -16.76 0.30 -0.26
C THR A 192 -16.78 1.30 -1.41
N GLY A 193 -17.99 1.65 -1.87
CA GLY A 193 -18.19 2.54 -3.01
C GLY A 193 -18.20 1.83 -4.37
N GLY A 194 -18.52 2.59 -5.42
CA GLY A 194 -18.56 2.12 -6.81
C GLY A 194 -17.28 2.43 -7.58
N GLY A 195 -16.11 2.25 -6.98
CA GLY A 195 -14.84 2.47 -7.65
C GLY A 195 -14.05 1.19 -7.84
N VAL A 196 -13.05 1.25 -8.72
CA VAL A 196 -12.12 0.16 -9.01
C VAL A 196 -10.69 0.71 -9.02
N LEU A 197 -9.76 -0.09 -8.53
CA LEU A 197 -8.33 0.14 -8.66
C LEU A 197 -7.84 -0.57 -9.92
N LEU A 198 -7.29 0.20 -10.86
CA LEU A 198 -6.73 -0.32 -12.11
C LEU A 198 -5.22 -0.30 -12.05
N VAL A 199 -4.58 -1.42 -12.39
CA VAL A 199 -3.12 -1.53 -12.45
C VAL A 199 -2.72 -2.16 -13.77
N GLY A 200 -1.96 -1.46 -14.60
CA GLY A 200 -1.39 -2.05 -15.81
C GLY A 200 -0.30 -3.06 -15.49
N LYS A 201 -0.08 -4.05 -16.38
CA LYS A 201 0.95 -5.08 -16.24
C LYS A 201 2.33 -4.49 -15.93
N ASP A 202 2.73 -3.45 -16.66
CA ASP A 202 4.06 -2.82 -16.50
C ASP A 202 4.17 -1.97 -15.23
N ALA A 203 3.04 -1.67 -14.58
CA ALA A 203 2.99 -0.94 -13.31
C ALA A 203 3.02 -1.87 -12.09
N LEU A 204 2.87 -3.20 -12.28
CA LEU A 204 2.95 -4.16 -11.18
C LEU A 204 4.35 -4.19 -10.57
N ALA A 205 4.42 -4.32 -9.25
CA ALA A 205 5.69 -4.36 -8.55
C ALA A 205 6.42 -5.69 -8.75
N THR A 206 7.48 -5.70 -9.56
CA THR A 206 8.25 -6.92 -9.90
C THR A 206 9.58 -7.03 -9.16
N GLN A 207 9.88 -6.15 -8.20
CA GLN A 207 11.17 -6.17 -7.50
C GLN A 207 11.42 -7.52 -6.77
N HIS A 208 10.34 -8.14 -6.30
CA HIS A 208 10.30 -9.43 -5.61
C HIS A 208 10.82 -10.59 -6.48
N VAL A 209 10.83 -10.41 -7.82
CA VAL A 209 11.28 -11.40 -8.79
C VAL A 209 12.80 -11.62 -8.72
N THR A 210 13.55 -10.55 -8.36
CA THR A 210 15.01 -10.58 -8.31
C THR A 210 15.56 -10.93 -6.93
N ARG A 211 14.87 -10.50 -5.88
CA ARG A 211 15.22 -10.78 -4.49
C ARG A 211 13.97 -10.78 -3.61
N PRO A 212 13.94 -11.58 -2.53
CA PRO A 212 12.88 -11.47 -1.54
C PRO A 212 12.79 -10.06 -0.96
N ILE A 213 11.56 -9.62 -0.68
CA ILE A 213 11.27 -8.31 -0.09
C ILE A 213 10.53 -8.54 1.22
N ALA A 214 11.07 -7.99 2.30
CA ALA A 214 10.35 -7.87 3.56
C ALA A 214 9.24 -6.82 3.40
N LEU A 215 7.99 -7.25 3.50
CA LEU A 215 6.82 -6.37 3.43
C LEU A 215 6.55 -5.75 4.80
N VAL A 216 6.63 -6.56 5.85
CA VAL A 216 6.44 -6.17 7.25
C VAL A 216 7.47 -6.89 8.10
N THR A 217 8.12 -6.15 8.99
CA THR A 217 9.04 -6.72 9.98
C THR A 217 8.71 -6.13 11.34
N LEU A 218 8.28 -6.99 12.26
CA LEU A 218 7.99 -6.62 13.63
C LEU A 218 9.24 -6.78 14.47
N HIS A 219 9.52 -5.76 15.27
CA HIS A 219 10.60 -5.79 16.24
C HIS A 219 9.98 -5.82 17.63
N PRO A 220 10.07 -6.94 18.37
CA PRO A 220 9.54 -6.98 19.73
C PRO A 220 10.27 -5.97 20.60
N ALA A 221 9.54 -5.30 21.49
CA ALA A 221 10.14 -4.35 22.41
C ALA A 221 11.04 -5.08 23.42
N THR A 222 12.29 -4.63 23.53
CA THR A 222 13.22 -5.09 24.56
C THR A 222 13.14 -4.16 25.75
N ILE A 223 12.70 -4.70 26.88
CA ILE A 223 12.50 -3.96 28.13
C ILE A 223 13.34 -4.64 29.21
N PRO A 224 14.12 -3.88 30.00
CA PRO A 224 14.90 -4.44 31.10
C PRO A 224 13.96 -5.05 32.15
N ASP A 225 14.21 -6.31 32.51
CA ASP A 225 13.44 -6.97 33.57
C ASP A 225 13.87 -6.46 34.94
N MET A 226 13.13 -5.47 35.46
CA MET A 226 13.36 -4.90 36.79
C MET A 226 12.94 -5.82 37.94
N THR A 227 12.38 -7.01 37.65
CA THR A 227 11.92 -7.95 38.70
C THR A 227 13.03 -8.83 39.25
N ARG A 228 14.17 -8.95 38.55
CA ARG A 228 15.34 -9.72 39.00
C ARG A 228 16.45 -8.75 39.45
N PRO A 229 16.66 -8.53 40.77
CA PRO A 229 17.72 -7.65 41.24
C PRO A 229 19.10 -8.25 40.98
N GLY A 230 19.95 -7.54 40.23
CA GLY A 230 21.37 -7.85 40.03
C GLY A 230 21.78 -8.29 38.62
N ASP A 231 20.81 -8.49 37.72
CA ASP A 231 21.04 -8.87 36.32
C ASP A 231 20.02 -8.12 35.46
N GLU A 232 20.41 -6.98 34.87
CA GLU A 232 19.56 -6.21 33.94
C GLU A 232 19.47 -6.95 32.60
N VAL A 233 18.91 -8.16 32.62
CA VAL A 233 18.70 -8.95 31.41
C VAL A 233 17.63 -8.25 30.59
N LEU A 234 17.97 -7.90 29.35
CA LEU A 234 17.01 -7.39 28.38
C LEU A 234 16.03 -8.52 28.03
N THR A 235 14.75 -8.30 28.31
CA THR A 235 13.69 -9.25 27.97
C THR A 235 12.82 -8.70 26.86
N SER A 236 12.45 -9.54 25.89
CA SER A 236 11.41 -9.23 24.93
C SER A 236 10.04 -9.50 25.54
N TRP A 237 9.12 -8.56 25.36
CA TRP A 237 7.75 -8.71 25.87
C TRP A 237 6.83 -9.26 24.79
N HIS A 238 6.25 -10.42 25.03
CA HIS A 238 5.31 -11.05 24.12
C HIS A 238 3.89 -11.05 24.69
N ARG A 239 2.90 -10.92 23.81
CA ARG A 239 1.49 -11.03 24.21
C ARG A 239 1.22 -12.42 24.76
N LEU A 240 0.59 -12.49 25.93
CA LEU A 240 0.13 -13.75 26.50
C LEU A 240 -1.35 -13.95 26.13
N VAL A 241 -1.62 -14.93 25.29
CA VAL A 241 -2.96 -15.27 24.81
C VAL A 241 -3.42 -16.60 25.38
N SER A 242 -4.72 -16.78 25.47
CA SER A 242 -5.31 -18.10 25.75
C SER A 242 -5.52 -18.88 24.46
N ALA A 243 -5.88 -20.16 24.57
CA ALA A 243 -6.08 -21.05 23.41
C ALA A 243 -7.10 -20.52 22.36
N ASN A 244 -7.98 -19.58 22.75
CA ASN A 244 -8.94 -18.93 21.84
C ASN A 244 -8.40 -17.63 21.20
N GLY A 245 -7.12 -17.29 21.39
CA GLY A 245 -6.48 -16.08 20.88
C GLY A 245 -6.75 -14.80 21.69
N MET A 246 -7.57 -14.87 22.74
CA MET A 246 -7.85 -13.71 23.60
C MET A 246 -6.72 -13.50 24.60
N LEU A 247 -6.39 -12.24 24.88
CA LEU A 247 -5.43 -11.89 25.93
C LEU A 247 -5.83 -12.50 27.27
N VAL A 248 -4.87 -13.12 27.94
CA VAL A 248 -5.07 -13.63 29.30
C VAL A 248 -5.33 -12.44 30.22
N ARG A 249 -6.40 -12.53 31.03
CA ARG A 249 -6.75 -11.49 32.00
C ARG A 249 -6.20 -11.85 33.38
N PRO A 250 -5.70 -10.87 34.15
CA PRO A 250 -5.26 -11.11 35.51
C PRO A 250 -6.42 -11.54 36.40
N SER A 251 -6.11 -12.32 37.45
CA SER A 251 -7.03 -12.53 38.55
C SER A 251 -7.14 -11.26 39.41
N SER A 252 -8.25 -11.06 40.11
CA SER A 252 -8.50 -9.87 40.95
C SER A 252 -7.48 -9.66 42.08
N THR A 253 -6.74 -10.71 42.43
CA THR A 253 -5.70 -10.70 43.48
C THR A 253 -4.30 -10.41 42.96
N THR A 254 -4.09 -10.31 41.64
CA THR A 254 -2.77 -10.15 41.04
C THR A 254 -2.35 -8.68 40.99
N LYS A 255 -1.11 -8.38 41.41
CA LYS A 255 -0.56 -7.02 41.31
C LYS A 255 -0.32 -6.68 39.83
N CYS A 256 -0.98 -5.64 39.34
CA CYS A 256 -0.86 -5.19 37.96
C CYS A 256 0.14 -4.04 37.85
N THR A 257 0.92 -4.00 36.76
CA THR A 257 1.87 -2.93 36.46
C THR A 257 1.34 -2.05 35.32
N PRO A 258 1.35 -0.71 35.48
CA PRO A 258 0.83 0.19 34.46
C PRO A 258 1.66 0.19 33.17
N LEU A 259 2.93 -0.22 33.25
CA LEU A 259 3.80 -0.35 32.08
C LEU A 259 3.31 -1.43 31.11
N VAL A 260 2.80 -2.55 31.63
CA VAL A 260 2.20 -3.61 30.80
C VAL A 260 0.96 -3.10 30.09
N ASP A 261 0.12 -2.30 30.76
CA ASP A 261 -1.06 -1.71 30.12
C ASP A 261 -0.69 -0.69 29.04
N ALA A 262 0.32 0.14 29.28
CA ALA A 262 0.83 1.08 28.27
C ALA A 262 1.38 0.33 27.04
N TYR A 263 2.14 -0.74 27.27
CA TYR A 263 2.66 -1.60 26.20
C TYR A 263 1.53 -2.27 25.41
N LEU A 264 0.59 -2.94 26.09
CA LEU A 264 -0.55 -3.61 25.46
C LEU A 264 -1.43 -2.62 24.69
N THR A 265 -1.61 -1.40 25.20
CA THR A 265 -2.33 -0.33 24.51
C THR A 265 -1.58 0.12 23.27
N HIS A 266 -0.25 0.28 23.37
CA HIS A 266 0.59 0.69 22.24
C HIS A 266 0.55 -0.33 21.11
N ILE A 267 0.79 -1.61 21.40
CA ILE A 267 0.74 -2.66 20.37
C ILE A 267 -0.68 -2.90 19.86
N GLY A 268 -1.70 -2.75 20.71
CA GLY A 268 -3.10 -2.93 20.36
C GLY A 268 -3.63 -1.83 19.44
N THR A 269 -3.31 -0.58 19.75
CA THR A 269 -3.74 0.59 18.95
C THR A 269 -3.08 0.61 17.58
N ASN A 270 -1.81 0.17 17.50
CA ASN A 270 -1.05 0.19 16.25
C ASN A 270 -1.06 -1.17 15.51
N HIS A 271 -1.72 -2.19 16.04
CA HIS A 271 -1.73 -3.56 15.50
C HIS A 271 -0.32 -4.14 15.24
N PHE A 272 0.60 -3.95 16.20
CA PHE A 272 1.99 -4.46 16.11
C PHE A 272 2.10 -5.93 16.56
N TYR A 273 1.30 -6.79 15.96
CA TYR A 273 1.36 -8.23 16.16
C TYR A 273 0.86 -8.93 14.91
N LEU A 274 1.34 -10.14 14.66
CA LEU A 274 0.72 -11.02 13.69
C LEU A 274 -0.30 -11.87 14.43
N ASP A 275 -1.57 -11.76 14.07
CA ASP A 275 -2.59 -12.64 14.59
C ASP A 275 -2.25 -14.08 14.19
N GLY A 276 -2.63 -15.05 15.04
CA GLY A 276 -2.55 -16.48 14.68
C GLY A 276 -3.35 -16.85 13.41
N GLN A 277 -4.03 -15.90 12.78
CA GLN A 277 -4.68 -15.98 11.47
C GLN A 277 -3.88 -15.22 10.39
N SER A 278 -2.57 -15.47 10.32
CA SER A 278 -1.59 -14.81 9.44
C SER A 278 -1.98 -14.68 7.95
N SER A 279 -2.87 -15.51 7.41
CA SER A 279 -3.27 -15.47 5.99
C SER A 279 -3.79 -14.09 5.56
N GLN A 280 -4.56 -13.41 6.42
CA GLN A 280 -5.10 -12.08 6.13
C GLN A 280 -4.04 -11.00 6.01
N GLU A 281 -3.11 -10.98 6.96
CA GLU A 281 -2.00 -10.03 6.98
C GLU A 281 -1.07 -10.25 5.78
N MET A 282 -0.83 -11.51 5.43
CA MET A 282 -0.01 -11.91 4.28
C MET A 282 -0.56 -11.37 2.96
N TYR A 283 -1.79 -11.73 2.58
CA TYR A 283 -2.31 -11.28 1.29
C TYR A 283 -2.54 -9.77 1.27
N SER A 284 -2.88 -9.14 2.39
CA SER A 284 -3.09 -7.69 2.45
C SER A 284 -1.79 -6.93 2.20
N ALA A 285 -0.70 -7.33 2.87
CA ALA A 285 0.62 -6.75 2.64
C ALA A 285 1.11 -6.99 1.20
N ALA A 286 0.89 -8.20 0.67
CA ALA A 286 1.29 -8.55 -0.68
C ALA A 286 0.50 -7.76 -1.75
N LEU A 287 -0.82 -7.62 -1.58
CA LEU A 287 -1.64 -6.80 -2.48
C LEU A 287 -1.23 -5.33 -2.42
N PHE A 288 -0.97 -4.78 -1.23
CA PHE A 288 -0.53 -3.39 -1.09
C PHE A 288 0.77 -3.13 -1.85
N TYR A 289 1.73 -4.05 -1.74
CA TYR A 289 2.99 -3.98 -2.49
C TYR A 289 2.80 -4.14 -4.00
N LEU A 290 2.04 -5.15 -4.45
CA LEU A 290 1.82 -5.42 -5.87
C LEU A 290 1.09 -4.26 -6.57
N LEU A 291 0.09 -3.69 -5.90
CA LEU A 291 -0.83 -2.70 -6.44
C LEU A 291 -0.47 -1.26 -6.07
N GLN A 292 0.74 -1.03 -5.51
CA GLN A 292 1.19 0.29 -5.03
C GLN A 292 1.15 1.40 -6.11
N ARG A 293 1.17 1.03 -7.40
CA ARG A 293 1.09 1.96 -8.54
C ARG A 293 -0.30 1.97 -9.20
N GLY A 294 -1.31 1.44 -8.52
CA GLY A 294 -2.67 1.41 -9.03
C GLY A 294 -3.30 2.80 -9.07
N VAL A 295 -4.11 3.03 -10.10
CA VAL A 295 -4.87 4.27 -10.27
C VAL A 295 -6.30 4.03 -9.77
N PRO A 296 -6.75 4.75 -8.72
CA PRO A 296 -8.13 4.65 -8.27
C PRO A 296 -9.04 5.34 -9.29
N THR A 297 -10.09 4.65 -9.72
CA THR A 297 -11.07 5.20 -10.67
C THR A 297 -12.48 4.98 -10.17
N SER A 298 -13.38 5.93 -10.45
CA SER A 298 -14.79 5.87 -10.05
C SER A 298 -15.68 5.08 -11.00
N TYR A 299 -15.10 4.40 -12.00
CA TYR A 299 -15.85 3.63 -12.99
C TYR A 299 -16.19 2.24 -12.43
N ALA A 300 -17.25 2.11 -11.62
CA ALA A 300 -17.90 0.81 -11.43
C ALA A 300 -18.91 0.58 -12.54
N ASP A 301 -18.53 -0.30 -13.46
CA ASP A 301 -19.44 -0.97 -14.38
C ASP A 301 -20.59 -1.68 -13.61
N VAL A 302 -21.71 -1.88 -14.31
CA VAL A 302 -22.93 -2.51 -13.79
C VAL A 302 -22.67 -3.95 -13.32
N ILE A 303 -21.67 -4.63 -13.91
CA ILE A 303 -21.25 -5.99 -13.54
C ILE A 303 -20.56 -6.03 -12.17
N SER A 304 -19.66 -5.07 -11.89
CA SER A 304 -18.99 -4.94 -10.59
C SER A 304 -19.96 -4.54 -9.48
N ARG A 305 -20.98 -3.73 -9.78
CA ARG A 305 -22.07 -3.40 -8.83
C ARG A 305 -22.92 -4.61 -8.44
N ARG A 306 -23.20 -5.52 -9.38
CA ARG A 306 -24.05 -6.71 -9.13
C ARG A 306 -23.35 -7.74 -8.23
N ARG A 307 -22.02 -7.81 -8.27
CA ARG A 307 -21.23 -8.74 -7.45
C ARG A 307 -20.77 -8.16 -6.10
N LEU A 308 -20.67 -6.83 -5.97
CA LEU A 308 -20.45 -6.18 -4.67
C LEU A 308 -21.57 -6.50 -3.66
N ALA A 309 -22.80 -6.67 -4.16
CA ALA A 309 -23.93 -7.15 -3.36
C ALA A 309 -23.76 -8.61 -2.90
N LEU A 310 -22.95 -9.43 -3.58
CA LEU A 310 -22.67 -10.82 -3.20
C LEU A 310 -21.48 -10.92 -2.23
N SER A 311 -20.40 -10.15 -2.45
CA SER A 311 -19.23 -10.13 -1.56
C SER A 311 -19.50 -9.41 -0.23
N ALA A 312 -20.30 -8.33 -0.23
CA ALA A 312 -20.76 -7.70 1.00
C ALA A 312 -21.67 -8.62 1.82
N VAL A 313 -22.52 -9.42 1.18
CA VAL A 313 -23.39 -10.40 1.86
C VAL A 313 -22.57 -11.55 2.47
N MET A 314 -21.50 -12.00 1.81
CA MET A 314 -20.59 -13.02 2.37
C MET A 314 -19.75 -12.49 3.52
N ALA A 315 -19.21 -11.27 3.42
CA ALA A 315 -18.46 -10.62 4.52
C ALA A 315 -19.35 -10.29 5.74
N SER A 316 -20.66 -10.09 5.52
CA SER A 316 -21.63 -9.85 6.61
C SER A 316 -22.07 -11.13 7.32
N SER A 317 -21.82 -12.31 6.74
CA SER A 317 -22.31 -13.59 7.27
C SER A 317 -21.35 -14.27 8.27
N SER A 318 -20.14 -13.75 8.45
CA SER A 318 -19.11 -14.28 9.35
C SER A 318 -18.88 -13.46 10.64
N GLY A 319 -19.75 -12.48 10.93
CA GLY A 319 -19.62 -11.61 12.11
C GLY A 319 -20.89 -11.53 12.97
N SER A 320 -21.33 -12.62 13.58
CA SER A 320 -22.33 -12.54 14.66
C SER A 320 -21.65 -12.19 15.98
N GLY A 321 -21.68 -10.90 16.34
CA GLY A 321 -21.07 -10.40 17.58
C GLY A 321 -21.48 -8.97 17.90
N LEU A 322 -22.72 -8.83 18.35
CA LEU A 322 -23.38 -7.68 18.98
C LEU A 322 -22.45 -6.61 19.59
N GLY A 323 -22.55 -5.36 19.12
CA GLY A 323 -21.88 -4.21 19.76
C GLY A 323 -22.10 -2.90 19.01
N ASN A 324 -23.11 -2.15 19.44
CA ASN A 324 -23.55 -0.87 18.88
C ASN A 324 -22.47 0.21 19.07
N GLY A 325 -21.97 0.81 17.99
CA GLY A 325 -20.99 1.89 18.06
C GLY A 325 -20.51 2.33 16.68
N THR A 326 -21.15 3.33 16.12
CA THR A 326 -20.69 4.07 14.94
C THR A 326 -19.36 4.76 15.26
N ALA A 327 -18.24 4.13 14.94
CA ALA A 327 -16.93 4.76 14.90
C ALA A 327 -16.47 4.79 13.44
N ILE A 328 -16.68 5.92 12.78
CA ILE A 328 -16.02 6.23 11.51
C ILE A 328 -14.55 6.38 11.85
N ALA A 329 -13.76 5.34 11.57
CA ALA A 329 -12.31 5.37 11.68
C ALA A 329 -11.76 6.27 10.57
N THR A 330 -11.52 7.54 10.90
CA THR A 330 -10.67 8.42 10.08
C THR A 330 -9.23 7.96 10.30
N THR A 331 -8.76 7.07 9.44
CA THR A 331 -7.34 6.78 9.31
C THR A 331 -6.67 7.98 8.66
N ASP A 332 -5.95 8.79 9.46
CA ASP A 332 -5.03 9.79 8.93
C ASP A 332 -3.92 9.05 8.17
N ILE A 333 -3.89 9.23 6.86
CA ILE A 333 -2.83 8.73 6.00
C ILE A 333 -1.68 9.73 6.11
N GLU A 334 -0.74 9.48 7.02
CA GLU A 334 0.57 10.12 6.96
C GLU A 334 1.33 9.59 5.74
N VAL A 335 1.17 10.28 4.62
CA VAL A 335 1.99 10.05 3.43
C VAL A 335 3.39 10.55 3.73
N ASN A 336 4.26 9.63 4.16
CA ASN A 336 5.68 9.91 4.30
C ASN A 336 6.28 10.12 2.90
N VAL A 337 6.38 11.38 2.48
CA VAL A 337 6.89 11.76 1.16
C VAL A 337 8.37 11.34 1.07
N PRO A 338 8.75 10.44 0.13
CA PRO A 338 10.13 9.98 0.01
C PRO A 338 11.06 11.18 -0.18
N THR A 339 12.06 11.31 0.68
CA THR A 339 13.02 12.44 0.72
C THR A 339 13.73 12.70 -0.61
N ALA A 340 13.77 11.72 -1.50
CA ALA A 340 14.24 11.87 -2.88
C ALA A 340 13.34 12.79 -3.74
N THR A 341 12.02 12.76 -3.56
CA THR A 341 11.06 13.61 -4.30
C THR A 341 11.03 15.06 -3.76
N ALA A 342 11.30 15.23 -2.46
CA ALA A 342 11.46 16.55 -1.84
C ALA A 342 12.71 17.30 -2.34
N LEU A 343 13.82 16.60 -2.58
CA LEU A 343 15.04 17.21 -3.13
C LEU A 343 14.87 17.66 -4.58
N VAL A 344 14.13 16.90 -5.40
CA VAL A 344 13.85 17.27 -6.80
C VAL A 344 12.92 18.48 -6.87
N THR A 345 11.88 18.53 -6.02
CA THR A 345 10.95 19.68 -5.97
C THR A 345 11.63 20.94 -5.41
N LEU A 346 12.50 20.80 -4.41
CA LEU A 346 13.32 21.91 -3.90
C LEU A 346 14.30 22.42 -4.96
N GLY A 347 14.97 21.52 -5.69
CA GLY A 347 15.85 21.88 -6.80
C GLY A 347 15.09 22.61 -7.93
N GLY A 348 13.91 22.13 -8.29
CA GLY A 348 13.03 22.78 -9.27
C GLY A 348 12.58 24.17 -8.83
N CYS A 349 12.23 24.36 -7.55
CA CYS A 349 11.86 25.67 -7.03
C CYS A 349 13.03 26.66 -7.06
N ILE A 350 14.23 26.23 -6.65
CA ILE A 350 15.44 27.07 -6.72
C ILE A 350 15.74 27.46 -8.17
N PHE A 351 15.60 26.53 -9.12
CA PHE A 351 15.81 26.80 -10.54
C PHE A 351 14.80 27.80 -11.11
N ILE A 352 13.52 27.70 -10.75
CA ILE A 352 12.48 28.66 -11.17
C ILE A 352 12.76 30.05 -10.60
N VAL A 353 13.14 30.15 -9.32
CA VAL A 353 13.48 31.43 -8.70
C VAL A 353 14.74 32.03 -9.35
N ALA A 354 15.74 31.21 -9.69
CA ALA A 354 16.91 31.66 -10.42
C ALA A 354 16.57 32.15 -11.84
N LEU A 355 15.68 31.46 -12.57
CA LEU A 355 15.19 31.93 -13.86
C LEU A 355 14.40 33.24 -13.74
N MET A 356 13.57 33.39 -12.70
CA MET A 356 12.84 34.63 -12.44
C MET A 356 13.80 35.79 -12.16
N LEU A 357 14.82 35.57 -11.34
CA LEU A 357 15.88 36.56 -11.09
C LEU A 357 16.67 36.88 -12.36
N CYS A 358 16.98 35.90 -13.22
CA CYS A 358 17.62 36.15 -14.51
C CYS A 358 16.75 37.03 -15.42
N VAL A 359 15.43 36.81 -15.47
CA VAL A 359 14.52 37.67 -16.26
C VAL A 359 14.47 39.11 -15.72
N VAL A 360 14.53 39.27 -14.40
CA VAL A 360 14.50 40.60 -13.77
C VAL A 360 15.83 41.35 -13.92
N TYR A 361 16.97 40.67 -13.78
CA TYR A 361 18.30 41.28 -13.81
C TYR A 361 18.93 41.33 -15.21
N LEU A 362 18.47 40.51 -16.16
CA LEU A 362 18.80 40.61 -17.58
C LEU A 362 17.54 41.00 -18.35
N PRO A 363 17.14 42.29 -18.35
CA PRO A 363 16.03 42.73 -19.18
C PRO A 363 16.41 42.50 -20.64
N THR A 364 15.80 41.49 -21.27
CA THR A 364 15.87 41.31 -22.71
C THR A 364 15.21 42.55 -23.33
N SER A 365 16.02 43.33 -24.03
CA SER A 365 15.62 44.50 -24.84
C SER A 365 14.78 44.11 -26.06
N ARG A 366 13.91 43.09 -25.94
CA ARG A 366 13.13 42.47 -27.01
C ARG A 366 11.68 42.21 -26.56
N VAL A 367 10.99 43.29 -26.18
CA VAL A 367 9.55 43.43 -26.46
C VAL A 367 9.39 44.63 -27.38
N LYS A 368 10.02 44.53 -28.56
CA LYS A 368 9.64 45.25 -29.76
C LYS A 368 9.57 44.21 -30.85
N LEU A 369 8.46 44.21 -31.59
CA LEU A 369 8.00 43.25 -32.60
C LEU A 369 7.12 42.10 -32.06
N SER A 370 5.84 42.40 -31.87
CA SER A 370 4.82 41.77 -32.71
C SER A 370 3.60 42.71 -32.81
N PRO A 371 3.48 43.51 -33.89
CA PRO A 371 2.44 44.51 -34.02
C PRO A 371 1.29 43.97 -34.87
N ASP A 372 0.52 42.97 -34.42
CA ASP A 372 -0.55 42.43 -35.28
C ASP A 372 -1.70 41.77 -34.52
N THR A 373 -2.35 42.47 -33.57
CA THR A 373 -3.59 41.90 -32.99
C THR A 373 -4.76 42.85 -32.73
N THR A 374 -4.66 44.17 -32.90
CA THR A 374 -5.86 45.02 -32.74
C THR A 374 -5.96 46.18 -33.74
N PRO A 375 -7.11 46.38 -34.42
CA PRO A 375 -7.34 47.50 -35.35
C PRO A 375 -7.16 48.88 -34.69
N ALA A 376 -7.36 48.98 -33.38
CA ALA A 376 -7.17 50.22 -32.63
C ALA A 376 -5.69 50.65 -32.59
N ALA A 377 -4.74 49.72 -32.58
CA ALA A 377 -3.31 50.02 -32.57
C ALA A 377 -2.81 50.61 -33.91
N GLN A 378 -3.44 50.24 -35.04
CA GLN A 378 -3.13 50.84 -36.35
C GLN A 378 -3.53 52.32 -36.43
N TYR A 379 -4.65 52.70 -35.80
CA TYR A 379 -5.07 54.11 -35.77
C TYR A 379 -4.17 54.97 -34.86
N VAL A 380 -3.65 54.40 -33.76
CA VAL A 380 -2.71 55.11 -32.88
C VAL A 380 -1.34 55.30 -33.54
N GLN A 381 -0.87 54.35 -34.35
CA GLN A 381 0.38 54.49 -35.12
C GLN A 381 0.34 55.55 -36.21
N ILE A 382 -0.86 55.91 -36.72
CA ILE A 382 -1.03 57.04 -37.64
C ILE A 382 -0.98 58.38 -36.89
N LEU A 383 -1.32 58.40 -35.60
CA LEU A 383 -1.30 59.60 -34.75
C LEU A 383 0.11 59.96 -34.27
N THR A 384 0.99 58.99 -34.03
CA THR A 384 2.38 59.27 -33.63
C THR A 384 3.27 59.50 -34.84
N ASP A 385 3.91 60.67 -34.90
CA ASP A 385 4.76 61.16 -36.00
C ASP A 385 6.00 60.29 -36.34
N ASP A 386 6.20 59.17 -35.64
CA ASP A 386 7.35 58.29 -35.79
C ASP A 386 7.41 57.58 -37.15
N LEU A 387 6.27 57.31 -37.80
CA LEU A 387 6.23 56.59 -39.09
C LEU A 387 5.94 57.49 -40.30
N TYR A 388 5.29 58.64 -40.10
CA TYR A 388 4.95 59.60 -41.17
C TYR A 388 5.19 61.03 -40.68
N PRO A 389 6.41 61.57 -40.79
CA PRO A 389 6.73 62.91 -40.32
C PRO A 389 6.07 63.99 -41.18
N ASP A 390 5.48 64.99 -40.53
CA ASP A 390 4.72 66.09 -41.17
C ASP A 390 5.57 66.98 -42.10
N VAL A 391 6.91 66.85 -42.05
CA VAL A 391 7.85 67.54 -42.95
C VAL A 391 7.78 67.00 -44.38
N VAL A 392 7.40 65.72 -44.54
CA VAL A 392 7.34 65.03 -45.86
C VAL A 392 5.89 64.73 -46.27
N HIS A 393 4.99 64.48 -45.31
CA HIS A 393 3.61 64.12 -45.59
C HIS A 393 2.62 65.12 -44.96
N LYS A 394 1.92 65.90 -45.79
CA LYS A 394 0.84 66.79 -45.32
C LYS A 394 -0.42 65.98 -44.99
N LYS A 395 -0.62 65.67 -43.71
CA LYS A 395 -1.83 65.01 -43.20
C LYS A 395 -3.02 65.97 -43.28
N ARG A 396 -4.07 65.55 -44.00
CA ARG A 396 -5.32 66.32 -44.16
C ARG A 396 -6.51 65.41 -43.85
N LEU A 397 -7.41 65.89 -42.99
CA LEU A 397 -8.70 65.24 -42.79
C LEU A 397 -9.61 65.59 -43.95
N ARG A 398 -10.19 64.56 -44.57
CA ARG A 398 -11.16 64.73 -45.64
C ARG A 398 -12.53 64.35 -45.11
N PHE A 399 -13.46 65.30 -45.12
CA PHE A 399 -14.84 65.02 -44.75
C PHE A 399 -15.62 64.52 -45.97
N ALA A 400 -16.74 63.82 -45.75
CA ALA A 400 -17.53 63.18 -46.80
C ALA A 400 -18.13 64.18 -47.83
N ASN A 401 -18.18 65.46 -47.46
CA ASN A 401 -18.57 66.61 -48.27
C ASN A 401 -17.44 67.18 -49.15
N GLY A 402 -16.23 66.61 -49.11
CA GLY A 402 -15.13 66.91 -50.03
C GLY A 402 -14.10 67.92 -49.52
N ASP A 403 -14.37 68.60 -48.41
CA ASP A 403 -13.45 69.57 -47.81
C ASP A 403 -12.28 68.90 -47.11
N CYS A 404 -11.11 69.53 -47.23
CA CYS A 404 -9.83 69.07 -46.67
C CYS A 404 -9.29 70.09 -45.66
N LEU A 405 -9.15 69.70 -44.39
CA LEU A 405 -8.57 70.54 -43.32
C LEU A 405 -7.24 69.98 -42.83
N LEU A 406 -6.33 70.88 -42.42
CA LEU A 406 -5.00 70.53 -41.89
C LEU A 406 -5.14 69.95 -40.47
N PHE A 407 -4.53 68.79 -40.25
CA PHE A 407 -4.71 68.03 -39.01
C PHE A 407 -4.03 68.67 -37.79
N ASN A 408 -2.94 69.42 -38.00
CA ASN A 408 -2.12 70.04 -36.95
C ASN A 408 -2.88 71.08 -36.09
N GLU A 409 -3.94 71.70 -36.62
CA GLU A 409 -4.64 72.76 -35.88
C GLU A 409 -5.70 72.24 -34.88
N TYR A 410 -5.92 70.91 -34.80
CA TYR A 410 -6.99 70.34 -34.01
C TYR A 410 -6.49 69.29 -33.02
N VAL A 411 -6.88 69.45 -31.76
CA VAL A 411 -6.64 68.46 -30.71
C VAL A 411 -7.89 67.58 -30.58
N VAL A 412 -7.70 66.26 -30.61
CA VAL A 412 -8.79 65.31 -30.43
C VAL A 412 -9.27 65.39 -28.98
N ASN A 413 -10.45 65.98 -28.76
CA ASN A 413 -11.01 66.17 -27.41
C ASN A 413 -11.74 64.92 -26.89
N ALA A 414 -12.35 64.12 -27.77
CA ALA A 414 -12.97 62.84 -27.42
C ALA A 414 -13.10 61.93 -28.64
N ILE A 415 -13.02 60.61 -28.42
CA ILE A 415 -13.25 59.59 -29.45
C ILE A 415 -14.59 58.91 -29.14
N VAL A 416 -15.51 58.93 -30.10
CA VAL A 416 -16.84 58.34 -29.94
C VAL A 416 -16.96 57.12 -30.83
N LEU A 417 -17.17 55.96 -30.22
CA LEU A 417 -17.39 54.72 -30.94
C LEU A 417 -18.87 54.56 -31.25
N HIS A 418 -19.17 54.32 -32.54
CA HIS A 418 -20.50 54.01 -33.01
C HIS A 418 -20.64 52.49 -33.18
N ALA A 419 -21.71 51.92 -32.62
CA ALA A 419 -21.99 50.51 -32.80
C ALA A 419 -22.38 50.23 -34.26
N LYS A 420 -21.69 49.28 -34.91
CA LYS A 420 -21.88 48.95 -36.34
C LYS A 420 -23.31 48.52 -36.71
N ARG A 421 -24.11 48.08 -35.73
CA ARG A 421 -25.49 47.58 -35.93
C ARG A 421 -26.57 48.63 -35.65
N ASP A 422 -26.22 49.73 -34.97
CA ASP A 422 -27.14 50.83 -34.67
C ASP A 422 -26.33 52.13 -34.48
N GLN A 423 -26.28 52.97 -35.52
CA GLN A 423 -25.44 54.16 -35.54
C GLN A 423 -25.90 55.26 -34.58
N THR A 424 -27.11 55.13 -34.02
CA THR A 424 -27.67 56.09 -33.07
C THR A 424 -27.09 55.95 -31.66
N LYS A 425 -26.54 54.77 -31.33
CA LYS A 425 -25.94 54.51 -30.03
C LYS A 425 -24.47 54.96 -30.02
N LYS A 426 -24.21 56.06 -29.31
CA LYS A 426 -22.87 56.62 -29.13
C LYS A 426 -22.32 56.22 -27.77
N ILE A 427 -21.12 55.64 -27.75
CA ILE A 427 -20.36 55.37 -26.52
C ILE A 427 -19.16 56.32 -26.54
N HIS A 428 -19.09 57.18 -25.53
CA HIS A 428 -17.99 58.11 -25.31
C HIS A 428 -16.91 57.39 -24.49
N LEU A 429 -15.66 57.41 -24.97
CA LEU A 429 -14.48 56.91 -24.26
C LEU A 429 -13.76 58.04 -23.54
#